data_AF-U6F0W0-F1
#
_entry.id   AF-U6F0W0-F1
#
_cell.length_a   1.000
_cell.length_b   1.000
_cell.length_c   1.000
_cell.angle_alpha   90.00
_cell.angle_beta   90.00
_cell.angle_gamma   90.00
#
_symmetry.space_group_name_H-M   'P 1'
#
loop_
_entity.id
_entity.type
_entity.pdbx_description
1 polymer ?
#
loop_
_entity_poly.entity_id
_entity_poly.type
_entity_poly.pdbx_seq_one_letter_code
_entity_poly.pdbx_strand_id
1 'polypeptide(L)'
;MLHVIGGLDHYDKGDLIINGKSTKNFKETDWDAYRNNSVGFIFQNYNLIPHLSIIANVELGMNLSGVGKKERHEKAIAALTKVGLKEHINKRPNQLSGGQMQRVAIARAIANDPDILLCDEPTGALDTETSVQIMELIKKLSKDRLIIMVTHNPELAEKYATIIVNFQDGKIQHDSKPFKPEDEKDTFNLKRTKMSYWNAIKLSFTNIMTKKGRTILTAFASSIGIISIPVVLSISNGFQKQINTTMSKALAKYPIAISQTAADMTSMSERDDSDKNVKNHGYVTAKKDPSEEAQHTNKITEKYVDYIKKINPNYANNVSYQRAVNLNLLSKVNGKVERVQIFKCRS
;
A
#
# COMPACT_ATOMS: atom_id res chain seq x y z
N MET A 1 -39.24 7.70 -4.53
CA MET A 1 -39.67 7.40 -5.92
C MET A 1 -38.69 7.93 -6.95
N LEU A 2 -38.38 9.24 -6.99
CA LEU A 2 -37.46 9.81 -8.00
C LEU A 2 -36.09 9.13 -8.05
N HIS A 3 -35.50 8.82 -6.88
CA HIS A 3 -34.24 8.07 -6.78
C HIS A 3 -34.33 6.66 -7.36
N VAL A 4 -35.46 5.96 -7.18
CA VAL A 4 -35.68 4.63 -7.75
C VAL A 4 -35.77 4.70 -9.28
N ILE A 5 -36.50 5.68 -9.82
CA ILE A 5 -36.59 5.93 -11.27
C ILE A 5 -35.20 6.23 -11.86
N GLY A 6 -34.38 6.98 -11.12
CA GLY A 6 -33.00 7.28 -11.51
C GLY A 6 -32.00 6.15 -11.31
N GLY A 7 -32.43 5.00 -10.77
CA GLY A 7 -31.54 3.89 -10.44
C GLY A 7 -30.50 4.24 -9.36
N LEU A 8 -30.77 5.22 -8.50
CA LEU A 8 -29.94 5.56 -7.34
C LEU A 8 -30.32 4.74 -6.09
N ASP A 9 -31.51 4.15 -6.10
CA ASP A 9 -32.04 3.32 -5.03
C ASP A 9 -32.83 2.13 -5.60
N HIS A 10 -33.08 1.11 -4.79
CA HIS A 10 -33.79 -0.11 -5.19
C HIS A 10 -35.23 -0.10 -4.67
N TYR A 11 -36.12 -0.80 -5.38
CA TYR A 11 -37.48 -1.05 -4.92
C TYR A 11 -37.59 -2.44 -4.28
N ASP A 12 -38.41 -2.58 -3.24
CA ASP A 12 -38.62 -3.87 -2.57
C ASP A 12 -39.62 -4.77 -3.32
N LYS A 13 -40.65 -4.16 -3.92
CA LYS A 13 -41.75 -4.84 -4.62
C LYS A 13 -42.17 -4.05 -5.86
N GLY A 14 -42.67 -4.76 -6.87
CA GLY A 14 -43.11 -4.17 -8.13
C GLY A 14 -42.13 -4.43 -9.26
N ASP A 15 -42.23 -3.64 -10.32
CA ASP A 15 -41.34 -3.68 -11.48
C ASP A 15 -41.21 -2.27 -12.04
N LEU A 16 -39.98 -1.86 -12.33
CA LEU A 16 -39.71 -0.65 -13.10
C LEU A 16 -39.34 -1.09 -14.52
N ILE A 17 -40.09 -0.63 -15.51
CA ILE A 17 -39.87 -0.94 -16.92
C ILE A 17 -39.28 0.31 -17.57
N ILE A 18 -38.11 0.17 -18.19
CA ILE A 18 -37.43 1.26 -18.91
C ILE A 18 -37.34 0.85 -20.37
N ASN A 19 -37.97 1.61 -21.27
CA ASN A 19 -37.97 1.37 -22.72
C ASN A 19 -38.37 -0.09 -23.08
N GLY A 20 -39.40 -0.61 -22.42
CA GLY A 20 -39.92 -1.97 -22.60
C GLY A 20 -39.16 -3.07 -21.82
N LYS A 21 -38.05 -2.74 -21.14
CA LYS A 21 -37.25 -3.72 -20.40
C LYS A 21 -37.48 -3.67 -18.89
N SER A 22 -37.85 -4.81 -18.30
CA SER A 22 -37.94 -4.96 -16.84
C SER A 22 -36.56 -4.84 -16.18
N THR A 23 -36.52 -4.10 -15.07
CA THR A 23 -35.30 -3.88 -14.28
C THR A 23 -35.07 -4.92 -13.18
N LYS A 24 -35.99 -5.86 -12.94
CA LYS A 24 -35.86 -6.87 -11.86
C LYS A 24 -34.56 -7.66 -11.92
N ASN A 25 -34.06 -7.91 -13.13
CA ASN A 25 -32.85 -8.69 -13.38
C ASN A 25 -31.62 -7.82 -13.69
N PHE A 26 -31.69 -6.49 -13.47
CA PHE A 26 -30.54 -5.62 -13.68
C PHE A 26 -29.46 -5.91 -12.65
N LYS A 27 -28.22 -6.07 -13.14
CA LYS A 27 -27.04 -6.11 -12.28
C LYS A 27 -26.57 -4.69 -11.98
N GLU A 28 -25.69 -4.52 -11.00
CA GLU A 28 -25.09 -3.21 -10.70
C GLU A 28 -24.48 -2.54 -11.94
N THR A 29 -23.83 -3.32 -12.80
CA THR A 29 -23.27 -2.82 -14.07
C THR A 29 -24.31 -2.35 -15.07
N ASP A 30 -25.52 -2.90 -15.03
CA ASP A 30 -26.64 -2.48 -15.89
C ASP A 30 -27.23 -1.16 -15.36
N TRP A 31 -27.35 -1.03 -14.03
CA TRP A 31 -27.71 0.24 -13.39
C TRP A 31 -26.69 1.34 -13.65
N ASP A 32 -25.39 1.04 -13.59
CA ASP A 32 -24.33 1.98 -13.99
C ASP A 32 -24.50 2.46 -15.42
N ALA A 33 -24.75 1.54 -16.35
CA ALA A 33 -24.94 1.88 -17.76
C ALA A 33 -26.23 2.68 -17.99
N TYR A 34 -27.32 2.37 -17.28
CA TYR A 34 -28.55 3.16 -17.32
C TYR A 34 -28.32 4.60 -16.83
N ARG A 35 -27.69 4.76 -15.66
CA ARG A 35 -27.35 6.08 -15.09
C ARG A 35 -26.43 6.88 -15.99
N ASN A 36 -25.44 6.23 -16.60
CA ASN A 36 -24.42 6.93 -17.38
C ASN A 36 -24.90 7.40 -18.76
N ASN A 37 -25.86 6.71 -19.37
CA ASN A 37 -26.27 6.98 -20.75
C ASN A 37 -27.69 7.53 -20.89
N SER A 38 -28.62 7.17 -20.01
CA SER A 38 -30.04 7.49 -20.20
C SER A 38 -30.58 8.49 -19.19
N VAL A 39 -29.89 8.71 -18.06
CA VAL A 39 -30.39 9.58 -16.98
C VAL A 39 -29.43 10.73 -16.68
N GLY A 40 -29.94 11.95 -16.70
CA GLY A 40 -29.29 13.12 -16.11
C GLY A 40 -30.01 13.53 -14.84
N PHE A 41 -29.26 13.77 -13.75
CA PHE A 41 -29.84 14.13 -12.46
C PHE A 41 -29.49 15.57 -12.06
N ILE A 42 -30.50 16.35 -11.70
CA ILE A 42 -30.40 17.72 -11.19
C ILE A 42 -30.90 17.69 -9.74
N PHE A 43 -29.98 17.89 -8.79
CA PHE A 43 -30.26 17.86 -7.35
C PHE A 43 -30.53 19.26 -6.80
N GLN A 44 -31.36 19.36 -5.77
CA GLN A 44 -31.63 20.60 -5.02
C GLN A 44 -30.34 21.26 -4.50
N ASN A 45 -29.42 20.46 -3.92
CA ASN A 45 -28.15 20.94 -3.34
C ASN A 45 -26.97 21.03 -4.33
N TYR A 46 -27.23 20.99 -5.65
CA TYR A 46 -26.25 21.02 -6.76
C TYR A 46 -25.26 19.83 -6.82
N ASN A 47 -24.81 19.31 -5.67
CA ASN A 47 -23.85 18.21 -5.51
C ASN A 47 -22.58 18.39 -6.37
N LEU A 48 -22.05 19.62 -6.44
CA LEU A 48 -20.80 19.92 -7.15
C LEU A 48 -19.59 19.62 -6.27
N ILE A 49 -18.51 19.14 -6.87
CA ILE A 49 -17.25 18.85 -6.19
C ILE A 49 -16.47 20.18 -6.03
N PRO A 50 -16.30 20.71 -4.80
CA PRO A 50 -15.84 22.10 -4.60
C PRO A 50 -14.41 22.37 -5.07
N HIS A 51 -13.54 21.36 -5.04
CA HIS A 51 -12.13 21.50 -5.39
C HIS A 51 -11.86 21.35 -6.90
N LEU A 52 -12.86 20.96 -7.69
CA LEU A 52 -12.78 20.86 -9.14
C LEU A 52 -13.26 22.15 -9.80
N SER A 53 -12.75 22.44 -11.00
CA SER A 53 -13.34 23.50 -11.84
C SER A 53 -14.74 23.10 -12.32
N ILE A 54 -15.50 24.06 -12.80
CA ILE A 54 -16.83 23.83 -13.37
C ILE A 54 -16.76 22.89 -14.57
N ILE A 55 -15.83 23.11 -15.49
CA ILE A 55 -15.62 22.20 -16.62
C ILE A 55 -15.30 20.78 -16.15
N ALA A 56 -14.46 20.62 -15.12
CA ALA A 56 -14.12 19.30 -14.59
C ALA A 56 -15.30 18.61 -13.89
N ASN A 57 -16.20 19.38 -13.26
CA ASN A 57 -17.45 18.85 -12.69
C ASN A 57 -18.38 18.30 -13.78
N VAL A 58 -18.48 18.99 -14.92
CA VAL A 58 -19.31 18.57 -16.07
C VAL A 58 -18.67 17.38 -16.79
N GLU A 59 -17.34 17.33 -16.90
CA GLU A 59 -16.61 16.21 -17.51
C GLU A 59 -16.63 14.92 -16.70
N LEU A 60 -16.91 14.99 -15.39
CA LEU A 60 -16.73 13.86 -14.48
C LEU A 60 -17.56 12.63 -14.89
N GLY A 61 -18.83 12.83 -15.23
CA GLY A 61 -19.72 11.76 -15.69
C GLY A 61 -19.20 11.09 -16.96
N MET A 62 -18.81 11.88 -17.96
CA MET A 62 -18.20 11.39 -19.21
C MET A 62 -16.88 10.63 -18.97
N ASN A 63 -16.05 11.10 -18.04
CA ASN A 63 -14.80 10.44 -17.70
C ASN A 63 -15.04 9.06 -17.05
N LEU A 64 -16.09 8.93 -16.23
CA LEU A 64 -16.55 7.65 -15.67
C LEU A 64 -17.08 6.71 -16.75
N SER A 65 -17.83 7.26 -17.72
CA SER A 65 -18.31 6.55 -18.91
C SER A 65 -17.23 6.26 -19.96
N GLY A 66 -15.95 6.52 -19.67
CA GLY A 66 -14.84 6.19 -20.56
C GLY A 66 -14.73 7.04 -21.83
N VAL A 67 -15.43 8.19 -21.91
CA VAL A 67 -15.37 9.10 -23.07
C VAL A 67 -13.97 9.72 -23.18
N GLY A 68 -13.45 9.78 -24.42
CA GLY A 68 -12.13 10.31 -24.72
C GLY A 68 -11.95 11.75 -24.25
N LYS A 69 -10.72 12.12 -23.85
CA LYS A 69 -10.43 13.44 -23.24
C LYS A 69 -10.86 14.63 -24.11
N LYS A 70 -10.61 14.54 -25.43
CA LYS A 70 -10.94 15.61 -26.36
C LYS A 70 -12.46 15.76 -26.50
N GLU A 71 -13.14 14.64 -26.78
CA GLU A 71 -14.59 14.59 -26.95
C GLU A 71 -15.33 15.08 -25.70
N ARG A 72 -14.95 14.60 -24.50
CA ARG A 72 -15.62 15.04 -23.26
C ARG A 72 -15.44 16.53 -22.99
N HIS A 73 -14.28 17.09 -23.34
CA HIS A 73 -14.02 18.51 -23.14
C HIS A 73 -14.91 19.36 -24.06
N GLU A 74 -15.01 18.97 -25.33
CA GLU A 74 -15.88 19.61 -26.32
C GLU A 74 -17.36 19.53 -25.90
N LYS A 75 -17.83 18.35 -25.49
CA LYS A 75 -19.20 18.16 -24.97
C LYS A 75 -19.47 18.98 -23.72
N ALA A 76 -18.52 19.05 -22.79
CA ALA A 76 -18.68 19.82 -21.56
C ALA A 76 -18.74 21.34 -21.84
N ILE A 77 -17.93 21.85 -22.78
CA ILE A 77 -18.02 23.25 -23.24
C ILE A 77 -19.36 23.52 -23.91
N ALA A 78 -19.84 22.61 -24.76
CA ALA A 78 -21.14 22.74 -25.42
C ALA A 78 -22.28 22.79 -24.40
N ALA A 79 -22.27 21.90 -23.40
CA ALA A 79 -23.25 21.89 -22.32
C ALA A 79 -23.21 23.18 -21.48
N LEU A 80 -22.02 23.66 -21.10
CA LEU A 80 -21.87 24.92 -20.38
C LEU A 80 -22.29 26.14 -21.20
N THR A 81 -22.11 26.09 -22.52
CA THR A 81 -22.57 27.13 -23.43
C THR A 81 -24.10 27.15 -23.53
N LYS A 82 -24.75 25.98 -23.60
CA LYS A 82 -26.23 25.86 -23.63
C LYS A 82 -26.90 26.50 -22.40
N VAL A 83 -26.24 26.46 -21.25
CA VAL A 83 -26.75 27.05 -19.99
C VAL A 83 -26.29 28.49 -19.73
N GLY A 84 -25.48 29.06 -20.62
CA GLY A 84 -25.00 30.45 -20.54
C GLY A 84 -23.74 30.67 -19.68
N LEU A 85 -22.92 29.65 -19.46
CA LEU A 85 -21.72 29.69 -18.58
C LEU A 85 -20.38 29.55 -19.33
N LYS A 86 -20.35 29.85 -20.63
CA LYS A 86 -19.15 29.73 -21.47
C LYS A 86 -17.94 30.50 -20.90
N GLU A 87 -18.16 31.72 -20.41
CA GLU A 87 -17.10 32.58 -19.85
C GLU A 87 -16.64 32.17 -18.43
N HIS A 88 -17.26 31.14 -17.84
CA HIS A 88 -17.01 30.73 -16.46
C HIS A 88 -16.44 29.32 -16.34
N ILE A 89 -16.06 28.69 -17.46
CA ILE A 89 -15.59 27.30 -17.52
C ILE A 89 -14.45 26.96 -16.53
N ASN A 90 -13.56 27.91 -16.26
CA ASN A 90 -12.38 27.73 -15.41
C ASN A 90 -12.61 28.13 -13.95
N LYS A 91 -13.76 28.70 -13.60
CA LYS A 91 -14.09 29.03 -12.21
C LYS A 91 -14.35 27.74 -11.41
N ARG A 92 -14.27 27.86 -10.09
CA ARG A 92 -14.65 26.82 -9.13
C ARG A 92 -16.04 27.10 -8.55
N PRO A 93 -16.75 26.08 -8.02
CA PRO A 93 -18.09 26.26 -7.45
C PRO A 93 -18.19 27.37 -6.40
N ASN A 94 -17.17 27.55 -5.56
CA ASN A 94 -17.12 28.60 -4.55
C ASN A 94 -16.99 30.04 -5.11
N GLN A 95 -16.88 30.20 -6.42
CA GLN A 95 -16.81 31.50 -7.12
C GLN A 95 -18.08 31.81 -7.92
N LEU A 96 -19.14 31.02 -7.74
CA LEU A 96 -20.41 31.13 -8.44
C LEU A 96 -21.56 31.51 -7.50
N SER A 97 -22.58 32.18 -8.05
CA SER A 97 -23.86 32.34 -7.36
C SER A 97 -24.67 31.04 -7.33
N GLY A 98 -25.71 30.96 -6.49
CA GLY A 98 -26.62 29.80 -6.43
C GLY A 98 -27.20 29.43 -7.79
N GLY A 99 -27.74 30.40 -8.52
CA GLY A 99 -28.28 30.19 -9.87
C GLY A 99 -27.23 29.70 -10.88
N GLN A 100 -26.00 30.20 -10.78
CA GLN A 100 -24.90 29.73 -11.61
C GLN A 100 -24.51 28.29 -11.25
N MET A 101 -24.46 27.93 -9.96
CA MET A 101 -24.24 26.55 -9.54
C MET A 101 -25.33 25.61 -10.07
N GLN A 102 -26.59 26.06 -10.08
CA GLN A 102 -27.69 25.29 -10.64
C GLN A 102 -27.54 25.09 -12.16
N ARG A 103 -27.15 26.15 -12.89
CA ARG A 103 -26.82 26.03 -14.33
C ARG A 103 -25.69 25.04 -14.58
N VAL A 104 -24.67 24.99 -13.71
CA VAL A 104 -23.61 23.96 -13.80
C VAL A 104 -24.16 22.56 -13.54
N ALA A 105 -25.05 22.38 -12.57
CA ALA A 105 -25.69 21.10 -12.31
C ALA A 105 -26.52 20.63 -13.51
N ILE A 106 -27.26 21.54 -14.15
CA ILE A 106 -27.99 21.29 -15.41
C ILE A 106 -27.02 20.93 -16.53
N ALA A 107 -25.93 21.68 -16.71
CA ALA A 107 -24.92 21.38 -17.72
C ALA A 107 -24.30 19.98 -17.53
N ARG A 108 -24.01 19.59 -16.28
CA ARG A 108 -23.54 18.24 -15.94
C ARG A 108 -24.57 17.18 -16.30
N ALA A 109 -25.85 17.41 -15.99
CA ALA A 109 -26.93 16.47 -16.29
C ALA A 109 -27.09 16.25 -17.80
N ILE A 110 -26.96 17.30 -18.63
CA ILE A 110 -27.15 17.20 -20.07
C ILE A 110 -25.88 16.82 -20.85
N ALA A 111 -24.71 16.76 -20.22
CA ALA A 111 -23.43 16.60 -20.93
C ALA A 111 -23.28 15.26 -21.66
N ASN A 112 -23.88 14.19 -21.11
CA ASN A 112 -23.95 12.88 -21.74
C ASN A 112 -25.10 12.73 -22.74
N ASP A 113 -25.88 13.79 -22.95
CA ASP A 113 -27.10 13.80 -23.75
C ASP A 113 -28.11 12.70 -23.36
N PRO A 114 -28.60 12.69 -22.10
CA PRO A 114 -29.51 11.67 -21.62
C PRO A 114 -30.92 11.81 -22.20
N ASP A 115 -31.60 10.67 -22.32
CA ASP A 115 -33.01 10.55 -22.72
C ASP A 115 -33.98 11.11 -21.65
N ILE A 116 -33.58 11.02 -20.38
CA ILE A 116 -34.40 11.39 -19.22
C ILE A 116 -33.62 12.36 -18.33
N LEU A 117 -34.24 13.48 -17.97
CA LEU A 117 -33.78 14.37 -16.91
C LEU A 117 -34.65 14.25 -15.68
N LEU A 118 -34.03 13.96 -14.54
CA LEU A 118 -34.67 13.91 -13.24
C LEU A 118 -34.28 15.17 -12.45
N CYS A 119 -35.28 15.95 -12.06
CA CYS A 119 -35.11 17.20 -11.34
C CYS A 119 -35.70 17.07 -9.93
N ASP A 120 -34.84 17.08 -8.93
CA ASP A 120 -35.23 17.11 -7.53
C ASP A 120 -35.23 18.55 -7.03
N GLU A 121 -36.41 19.16 -6.98
CA GLU A 121 -36.66 20.53 -6.52
C GLU A 121 -35.66 21.57 -7.09
N PRO A 122 -35.66 21.78 -8.43
CA PRO A 122 -34.59 22.51 -9.11
C PRO A 122 -34.55 24.01 -8.81
N THR A 123 -35.54 24.56 -8.10
CA THR A 123 -35.66 25.99 -7.78
C THR A 123 -35.72 26.29 -6.29
N GLY A 124 -35.74 25.28 -5.41
CA GLY A 124 -36.00 25.47 -3.97
C GLY A 124 -34.97 26.35 -3.25
N ALA A 125 -33.75 26.42 -3.76
CA ALA A 125 -32.65 27.18 -3.17
C ALA A 125 -32.37 28.53 -3.87
N LEU A 126 -33.27 29.00 -4.74
CA LEU A 126 -33.06 30.15 -5.62
C LEU A 126 -34.09 31.26 -5.37
N ASP A 127 -33.72 32.51 -5.67
CA ASP A 127 -34.67 33.61 -5.70
C ASP A 127 -35.68 33.46 -6.86
N THR A 128 -36.77 34.21 -6.80
CA THR A 128 -37.89 34.09 -7.76
C THR A 128 -37.46 34.36 -9.21
N GLU A 129 -36.63 35.37 -9.45
CA GLU A 129 -36.21 35.75 -10.80
C GLU A 129 -35.30 34.66 -11.40
N THR A 130 -34.31 34.21 -10.63
CA THR A 130 -33.42 33.12 -11.02
C THR A 130 -34.20 31.82 -11.23
N SER A 131 -35.19 31.53 -10.38
CA SER A 131 -36.04 30.34 -10.50
C SER A 131 -36.79 30.29 -11.83
N VAL A 132 -37.37 31.42 -12.26
CA VAL A 132 -38.03 31.53 -13.58
C VAL A 132 -37.04 31.24 -14.70
N GLN A 133 -35.84 31.82 -14.66
CA GLN A 133 -34.83 31.57 -15.70
C GLN A 133 -34.39 30.09 -15.77
N ILE A 134 -34.29 29.41 -14.62
CA ILE A 134 -33.97 27.98 -14.56
C ILE A 134 -35.11 27.14 -15.11
N MET A 135 -36.36 27.47 -14.76
CA MET A 135 -37.53 26.74 -15.26
C MET A 135 -37.71 26.91 -16.77
N GLU A 136 -37.47 28.10 -17.31
CA GLU A 136 -37.45 28.34 -18.77
C GLU A 136 -36.35 27.53 -19.47
N LEU A 137 -35.17 27.42 -18.87
CA LEU A 137 -34.10 26.58 -19.38
C LEU A 137 -34.51 25.10 -19.39
N ILE A 138 -35.10 24.61 -18.30
CA ILE A 138 -35.60 23.22 -18.20
C ILE A 138 -36.72 23.00 -19.24
N LYS A 139 -37.64 23.96 -19.41
CA LYS A 139 -38.70 23.88 -20.43
C LYS A 139 -38.16 23.84 -21.85
N LYS A 140 -37.07 24.55 -22.13
CA LYS A 140 -36.39 24.47 -23.42
C LYS A 140 -35.77 23.09 -23.65
N LEU A 141 -35.18 22.50 -22.60
CA LEU A 141 -34.65 21.14 -22.64
C LEU A 141 -35.75 20.09 -22.76
N SER A 142 -36.98 20.34 -22.29
CA SER A 142 -38.07 19.34 -22.39
C SER A 142 -38.59 19.11 -23.82
N LYS A 143 -38.04 19.80 -24.83
CA LYS A 143 -38.46 19.66 -26.23
C LYS A 143 -37.92 18.41 -26.91
N ASP A 144 -36.77 17.89 -26.45
CA ASP A 144 -36.05 16.79 -27.08
C ASP A 144 -35.84 15.59 -26.15
N ARG A 145 -36.30 15.65 -24.90
CA ARG A 145 -36.12 14.60 -23.89
C ARG A 145 -37.21 14.62 -22.83
N LEU A 146 -37.36 13.50 -22.12
CA LEU A 146 -38.30 13.40 -20.99
C LEU A 146 -37.75 14.14 -19.78
N ILE A 147 -38.57 14.93 -19.10
CA ILE A 147 -38.21 15.57 -17.84
C ILE A 147 -39.22 15.18 -16.76
N ILE A 148 -38.73 14.62 -15.66
CA ILE A 148 -39.51 14.31 -14.47
C ILE A 148 -39.02 15.22 -13.36
N MET A 149 -39.92 16.04 -12.83
CA MET A 149 -39.59 17.02 -11.80
C MET A 149 -40.42 16.77 -10.55
N VAL A 150 -39.75 16.81 -9.39
CA VAL A 150 -40.38 16.85 -8.08
C VAL A 150 -40.33 18.28 -7.58
N THR A 151 -41.47 18.79 -7.11
CA THR A 151 -41.60 20.12 -6.53
C THR A 151 -42.70 20.12 -5.49
N HIS A 152 -42.53 20.93 -4.44
CA HIS A 152 -43.58 21.22 -3.46
C HIS A 152 -44.38 22.50 -3.84
N ASN A 153 -43.98 23.20 -4.89
CA ASN A 153 -44.66 24.41 -5.37
C ASN A 153 -45.67 24.05 -6.48
N PRO A 154 -46.99 24.16 -6.22
CA PRO A 154 -48.02 23.82 -7.20
C PRO A 154 -48.05 24.78 -8.40
N GLU A 155 -47.80 26.08 -8.20
CA GLU A 155 -47.81 27.07 -9.28
C GLU A 155 -46.74 26.77 -10.34
N LEU A 156 -45.55 26.31 -9.91
CA LEU A 156 -44.51 25.89 -10.84
C LEU A 156 -44.90 24.62 -11.61
N ALA A 157 -45.57 23.67 -10.96
CA ALA A 157 -46.04 22.46 -11.62
C ALA A 157 -47.11 22.80 -12.68
N GLU A 158 -48.11 23.60 -12.32
CA GLU A 158 -49.18 24.03 -13.22
C GLU A 158 -48.68 24.83 -14.41
N LYS A 159 -47.69 25.70 -14.20
CA LYS A 159 -47.17 26.56 -15.26
C LYS A 159 -46.28 25.83 -16.27
N TYR A 160 -45.43 24.91 -15.83
CA TYR A 160 -44.39 24.34 -16.69
C TYR A 160 -44.62 22.87 -17.09
N ALA A 161 -45.32 22.09 -16.28
CA ALA A 161 -45.52 20.66 -16.52
C ALA A 161 -46.64 20.40 -17.53
N THR A 162 -46.54 19.29 -18.24
CA THR A 162 -47.61 18.78 -19.12
C THR A 162 -48.43 17.69 -18.43
N ILE A 163 -47.83 17.02 -17.44
CA ILE A 163 -48.46 15.98 -16.62
C ILE A 163 -48.14 16.30 -15.17
N ILE A 164 -49.16 16.29 -14.32
CA ILE A 164 -49.06 16.57 -12.89
C ILE A 164 -49.58 15.35 -12.14
N VAL A 165 -48.71 14.79 -11.30
CA VAL A 165 -49.01 13.65 -10.44
C VAL A 165 -48.86 14.09 -8.99
N ASN A 166 -49.96 14.06 -8.24
CA ASN A 166 -49.98 14.42 -6.83
C ASN A 166 -49.71 13.19 -5.98
N PHE A 167 -48.77 13.31 -5.05
CA PHE A 167 -48.33 12.22 -4.21
C PHE A 167 -48.56 12.57 -2.74
N GLN A 168 -49.13 11.64 -1.97
CA GLN A 168 -49.34 11.80 -0.53
C GLN A 168 -49.22 10.44 0.16
N ASP A 169 -48.49 10.38 1.28
CA ASP A 169 -48.31 9.20 2.12
C ASP A 169 -47.92 7.92 1.34
N GLY A 170 -47.00 8.07 0.38
CA GLY A 170 -46.53 6.93 -0.42
C GLY A 170 -47.43 6.52 -1.58
N LYS A 171 -48.54 7.23 -1.83
CA LYS A 171 -49.54 6.88 -2.84
C LYS A 171 -49.81 8.05 -3.79
N ILE A 172 -50.13 7.70 -5.04
CA ILE A 172 -50.64 8.66 -6.02
C ILE A 172 -52.09 8.98 -5.67
N GLN A 173 -52.38 10.25 -5.45
CA GLN A 173 -53.74 10.74 -5.16
C GLN A 173 -54.45 11.21 -6.43
N HIS A 174 -53.71 11.85 -7.32
CA HIS A 174 -54.23 12.41 -8.56
C HIS A 174 -53.17 12.29 -9.66
N ASP A 175 -53.63 11.99 -10.87
CA ASP A 175 -52.82 11.95 -12.09
C ASP A 175 -53.61 12.68 -13.19
N SER A 176 -53.06 13.78 -13.68
CA SER A 176 -53.70 14.60 -14.71
C SER A 176 -53.82 13.89 -16.06
N LYS A 177 -52.98 12.88 -16.33
CA LYS A 177 -53.00 12.12 -17.58
C LYS A 177 -52.59 10.66 -17.33
N PRO A 178 -53.53 9.81 -16.88
CA PRO A 178 -53.26 8.41 -16.57
C PRO A 178 -52.67 7.68 -17.77
N PHE A 179 -51.51 7.06 -17.55
CA PHE A 179 -50.89 6.20 -18.54
C PHE A 179 -51.68 4.90 -18.70
N LYS A 180 -51.95 4.50 -19.94
CA LYS A 180 -52.48 3.18 -20.27
C LYS A 180 -51.33 2.34 -20.82
N PRO A 181 -50.97 1.21 -20.19
CA PRO A 181 -49.90 0.37 -20.68
C PRO A 181 -50.26 -0.20 -22.05
N GLU A 182 -49.42 0.06 -23.05
CA GLU A 182 -49.41 -0.65 -24.32
C GLU A 182 -48.20 -1.59 -24.35
N ASP A 183 -48.33 -2.71 -25.07
CA ASP A 183 -47.24 -3.66 -25.28
C ASP A 183 -46.18 -3.06 -26.22
N GLU A 184 -45.31 -2.22 -25.67
CA GLU A 184 -44.15 -1.70 -26.38
C GLU A 184 -43.07 -2.78 -26.51
N LYS A 185 -42.49 -2.90 -27.72
CA LYS A 185 -41.40 -3.84 -27.99
C LYS A 185 -40.11 -3.36 -27.29
N ASP A 186 -39.35 -4.30 -26.73
CA ASP A 186 -38.03 -4.02 -26.14
C ASP A 186 -37.10 -3.42 -27.20
N THR A 187 -36.75 -2.15 -27.03
CA THR A 187 -35.80 -1.42 -27.87
C THR A 187 -34.54 -1.03 -27.10
N PHE A 188 -34.39 -1.49 -25.85
CA PHE A 188 -33.40 -0.94 -24.93
C PHE A 188 -32.04 -1.64 -25.01
N ASN A 189 -31.08 -0.96 -25.65
CA ASN A 189 -29.68 -1.39 -25.70
C ASN A 189 -28.82 -0.66 -24.65
N LEU A 190 -28.42 -1.38 -23.60
CA LEU A 190 -27.51 -0.89 -22.56
C LEU A 190 -26.07 -0.80 -23.10
N LYS A 191 -25.58 0.43 -23.29
CA LYS A 191 -24.17 0.66 -23.62
C LYS A 191 -23.31 0.60 -22.36
N ARG A 192 -22.74 -0.57 -22.08
CA ARG A 192 -21.82 -0.74 -20.94
C ARG A 192 -20.51 0.01 -21.20
N THR A 193 -20.21 0.97 -20.34
CA THR A 193 -18.95 1.70 -20.36
C THR A 193 -18.15 1.39 -19.10
N LYS A 194 -16.83 1.28 -19.23
CA LYS A 194 -15.92 1.07 -18.10
C LYS A 194 -14.84 2.13 -18.14
N MET A 195 -14.50 2.69 -16.98
CA MET A 195 -13.37 3.60 -16.88
C MET A 195 -12.06 2.83 -17.14
N SER A 196 -11.15 3.44 -17.90
CA SER A 196 -9.78 2.94 -18.04
C SER A 196 -9.02 3.02 -16.71
N TYR A 197 -8.24 1.99 -16.39
CA TYR A 197 -7.38 1.91 -15.20
C TYR A 197 -6.46 3.14 -15.04
N TRP A 198 -5.91 3.64 -16.15
CA TRP A 198 -5.06 4.84 -16.16
C TRP A 198 -5.81 6.12 -15.81
N ASN A 199 -7.08 6.23 -16.22
CA ASN A 199 -7.92 7.37 -15.84
C ASN A 199 -8.22 7.36 -14.33
N ALA A 200 -8.43 6.16 -13.75
CA ALA A 200 -8.63 6.00 -12.32
C ALA A 200 -7.39 6.41 -11.52
N ILE A 201 -6.19 5.97 -11.93
CA ILE A 201 -4.92 6.37 -11.30
C ILE A 201 -4.76 7.90 -11.35
N LYS A 202 -5.00 8.51 -12.51
CA LYS A 202 -4.87 9.96 -12.68
C LYS A 202 -5.85 10.73 -11.77
N LEU A 203 -7.10 10.28 -11.69
CA LEU A 203 -8.11 10.89 -10.83
C LEU A 203 -7.71 10.78 -9.34
N SER A 204 -7.20 9.61 -8.94
CA SER A 204 -6.66 9.39 -7.59
C SER A 204 -5.51 10.35 -7.29
N PHE A 205 -4.55 10.51 -8.21
CA PHE A 205 -3.43 11.43 -8.05
C PHE A 205 -3.88 12.89 -7.89
N THR A 206 -4.88 13.34 -8.68
CA THR A 206 -5.44 14.68 -8.51
C THR A 206 -6.09 14.87 -7.13
N ASN A 207 -6.75 13.86 -6.59
CA ASN A 207 -7.35 13.92 -5.24
C ASN A 207 -6.30 13.86 -4.12
N ILE A 208 -5.18 13.15 -4.34
CA ILE A 208 -4.04 13.12 -3.41
C ILE A 208 -3.37 14.50 -3.35
N MET A 209 -3.21 15.15 -4.50
CA MET A 209 -2.57 16.46 -4.63
C MET A 209 -3.39 17.62 -4.05
N THR A 210 -4.71 17.49 -3.93
CA THR A 210 -5.55 18.52 -3.29
C THR A 210 -5.43 18.50 -1.77
N LYS A 211 -5.07 17.36 -1.16
CA LYS A 211 -4.97 17.19 0.30
C LYS A 211 -3.52 17.18 0.80
N LYS A 212 -2.73 18.18 0.39
CA LYS A 212 -1.27 18.26 0.59
C LYS A 212 -0.82 17.90 2.01
N GLY A 213 -1.42 18.50 3.04
CA GLY A 213 -1.03 18.25 4.43
C GLY A 213 -1.24 16.80 4.89
N ARG A 214 -2.44 16.26 4.66
CA ARG A 214 -2.77 14.87 5.03
C ARG A 214 -1.91 13.88 4.28
N THR A 215 -1.72 14.09 2.97
CA THR A 215 -0.91 13.24 2.10
C THR A 215 0.55 13.22 2.54
N ILE A 216 1.14 14.38 2.85
CA ILE A 216 2.54 14.46 3.32
C ILE A 216 2.70 13.70 4.64
N LEU A 217 1.78 13.89 5.60
CA LEU A 217 1.85 13.20 6.89
C LEU A 217 1.76 11.67 6.74
N THR A 218 0.83 11.18 5.92
CA THR A 218 0.67 9.73 5.66
C THR A 218 1.87 9.16 4.92
N ALA A 219 2.39 9.87 3.91
CA ALA A 219 3.59 9.45 3.20
C ALA A 219 4.79 9.37 4.15
N PHE A 220 5.00 10.37 5.00
CA PHE A 220 6.09 10.39 5.98
C PHE A 220 6.01 9.22 6.96
N ALA A 221 4.83 8.95 7.52
CA ALA A 221 4.62 7.82 8.41
C ALA A 221 4.92 6.47 7.73
N SER A 222 4.46 6.28 6.48
CA SER A 222 4.74 5.06 5.73
C SER A 222 6.22 4.90 5.38
N SER A 223 6.90 5.99 5.05
CA SER A 223 8.33 5.99 4.72
C SER A 223 9.20 5.62 5.91
N ILE A 224 8.86 6.06 7.13
CA ILE A 224 9.58 5.66 8.35
C ILE A 224 9.57 4.14 8.50
N GLY A 225 8.40 3.50 8.31
CA GLY A 225 8.27 2.05 8.37
C GLY A 225 9.16 1.35 7.33
N ILE A 226 9.08 1.78 6.07
CA ILE A 226 9.84 1.18 4.96
C ILE A 226 11.35 1.39 5.12
N ILE A 227 11.79 2.57 5.57
CA ILE A 227 13.22 2.91 5.73
C ILE A 227 13.80 2.27 6.98
N SER A 228 13.01 2.08 8.04
CA SER A 228 13.50 1.53 9.31
C SER A 228 14.09 0.12 9.15
N ILE A 229 13.46 -0.74 8.34
CA ILE A 229 13.86 -2.14 8.18
C ILE A 229 15.27 -2.25 7.52
N PRO A 230 15.52 -1.64 6.34
CA PRO A 230 16.86 -1.65 5.74
C PRO A 230 17.92 -0.96 6.59
N VAL A 231 17.57 0.11 7.32
CA VAL A 231 18.53 0.83 8.18
C VAL A 231 18.99 -0.07 9.33
N VAL A 232 18.06 -0.72 10.03
CA VAL A 232 18.39 -1.66 11.12
C VAL A 232 19.23 -2.82 10.59
N LEU A 233 18.87 -3.40 9.44
CA LEU A 233 19.64 -4.47 8.80
C LEU A 233 21.05 -4.00 8.38
N SER A 234 21.17 -2.80 7.84
CA SER A 234 22.46 -2.24 7.41
C SER A 234 23.38 -1.98 8.59
N ILE A 235 22.84 -1.42 9.68
CA ILE A 235 23.58 -1.19 10.93
C ILE A 235 24.01 -2.54 11.53
N SER A 236 23.10 -3.51 11.62
CA SER A 236 23.38 -4.84 12.16
C SER A 236 24.50 -5.54 11.39
N ASN A 237 24.40 -5.59 10.06
CA ASN A 237 25.42 -6.20 9.20
C ASN A 237 26.77 -5.47 9.28
N GLY A 238 26.75 -4.13 9.33
CA GLY A 238 27.95 -3.31 9.49
C GLY A 238 28.65 -3.57 10.83
N PHE A 239 27.88 -3.63 11.92
CA PHE A 239 28.39 -3.89 13.26
C PHE A 239 28.98 -5.30 13.37
N GLN A 240 28.31 -6.31 12.81
CA GLN A 240 28.81 -7.68 12.76
C GLN A 240 30.15 -7.77 12.01
N LYS A 241 30.29 -7.05 10.88
CA LYS A 241 31.55 -6.97 10.13
C LYS A 241 32.68 -6.33 10.95
N GLN A 242 32.38 -5.28 11.71
CA GLN A 242 33.33 -4.63 12.59
C GLN A 242 33.75 -5.55 13.75
N ILE A 243 32.81 -6.27 14.37
CA ILE A 243 33.10 -7.27 15.42
C ILE A 243 34.04 -8.34 14.87
N ASN A 244 33.71 -8.94 13.72
CA ASN A 244 34.52 -9.99 13.13
C ASN A 244 35.94 -9.50 12.79
N THR A 245 36.07 -8.27 12.29
CA THR A 245 37.37 -7.64 11.99
C THR A 245 38.17 -7.38 13.26
N THR A 246 37.50 -6.88 14.31
CA THR A 246 38.15 -6.58 15.60
C THR A 246 38.59 -7.85 16.31
N MET A 247 37.74 -8.89 16.31
CA MET A 247 38.06 -10.22 16.82
C MET A 247 39.24 -10.82 16.06
N SER A 248 39.24 -10.75 14.73
CA SER A 248 40.34 -11.26 13.90
C SER A 248 41.65 -10.53 14.18
N LYS A 249 41.63 -9.19 14.31
CA LYS A 249 42.81 -8.39 14.66
C LYS A 249 43.29 -8.65 16.09
N ALA A 250 42.39 -8.87 17.03
CA ALA A 250 42.74 -9.21 18.41
C ALA A 250 43.38 -10.60 18.49
N LEU A 251 42.78 -11.60 17.83
CA LEU A 251 43.33 -12.95 17.71
C LEU A 251 44.72 -12.96 17.07
N ALA A 252 44.94 -12.14 16.03
CA ALA A 252 46.24 -12.01 15.38
C ALA A 252 47.35 -11.41 16.29
N LYS A 253 46.99 -10.76 17.40
CA LYS A 253 47.97 -10.24 18.38
C LYS A 253 48.40 -11.27 19.42
N TYR A 254 47.64 -12.35 19.60
CA TYR A 254 48.04 -13.41 20.53
C TYR A 254 49.12 -14.26 19.88
N PRO A 255 50.33 -14.34 20.47
CA PRO A 255 51.38 -15.19 19.94
C PRO A 255 50.98 -16.65 20.06
N ILE A 256 51.09 -17.40 18.98
CA ILE A 256 50.92 -18.86 19.01
C ILE A 256 52.21 -19.45 19.60
N ALA A 257 52.13 -19.97 20.82
CA ALA A 257 53.25 -20.64 21.46
C ALA A 257 53.24 -22.13 21.11
N ILE A 258 54.32 -22.62 20.48
CA ILE A 258 54.52 -24.05 20.21
C ILE A 258 55.58 -24.55 21.19
N SER A 259 55.16 -25.32 22.19
CA SER A 259 56.05 -25.94 23.19
C SER A 259 56.46 -27.36 22.78
N GLN A 260 57.63 -27.79 23.24
CA GLN A 260 58.11 -29.16 23.00
C GLN A 260 57.21 -30.21 23.69
N THR A 261 56.55 -29.84 24.78
CA THR A 261 55.54 -30.66 25.44
C THR A 261 54.22 -29.89 25.43
N ALA A 262 53.19 -30.47 24.83
CA ALA A 262 51.83 -29.94 24.84
C ALA A 262 50.97 -30.89 25.69
N ALA A 263 50.26 -30.35 26.67
CA ALA A 263 49.31 -31.11 27.47
C ALA A 263 47.90 -30.85 26.95
N ASP A 264 47.18 -31.90 26.57
CA ASP A 264 45.77 -31.81 26.19
C ASP A 264 44.89 -31.86 27.44
N MET A 265 44.57 -30.69 27.98
CA MET A 265 43.73 -30.52 29.18
C MET A 265 42.29 -31.04 28.98
N THR A 266 41.82 -31.18 27.74
CA THR A 266 40.48 -31.66 27.40
C THR A 266 40.37 -33.17 27.59
N SER A 267 41.40 -33.92 27.20
CA SER A 267 41.50 -35.38 27.39
C SER A 267 41.57 -35.81 28.86
N MET A 268 41.95 -34.88 29.76
CA MET A 268 42.06 -35.13 31.20
C MET A 268 40.71 -35.06 31.92
N SER A 269 39.68 -34.44 31.32
CA SER A 269 38.35 -34.27 31.92
C SER A 269 37.32 -35.33 31.49
N GLU A 270 37.56 -36.06 30.40
CA GLU A 270 36.57 -36.97 29.79
C GLU A 270 36.67 -38.45 30.23
N ARG A 271 37.62 -38.84 31.09
CA ARG A 271 37.92 -40.26 31.40
C ARG A 271 37.39 -40.79 32.75
N ASP A 272 36.48 -40.12 33.44
CA ASP A 272 36.05 -40.55 34.79
C ASP A 272 34.83 -41.49 34.84
N ASP A 273 34.33 -42.03 33.70
CA ASP A 273 33.02 -42.73 33.72
C ASP A 273 32.95 -44.11 33.02
N SER A 274 34.06 -44.85 32.86
CA SER A 274 33.99 -46.14 32.12
C SER A 274 34.88 -47.30 32.59
N ASP A 275 35.08 -47.50 33.91
CA ASP A 275 35.89 -48.65 34.36
C ASP A 275 35.37 -49.39 35.61
N LYS A 276 34.04 -49.58 35.72
CA LYS A 276 33.44 -50.42 36.78
C LYS A 276 33.25 -51.91 36.43
N ASN A 277 33.73 -52.41 35.29
CA ASN A 277 33.51 -53.83 34.91
C ASN A 277 34.66 -54.45 34.10
N VAL A 278 35.85 -54.63 34.68
CA VAL A 278 36.92 -55.43 34.04
C VAL A 278 37.22 -56.69 34.86
N LYS A 279 36.87 -57.85 34.30
CA LYS A 279 37.24 -59.17 34.84
C LYS A 279 38.73 -59.43 34.63
N ASN A 280 39.46 -59.55 35.73
CA ASN A 280 40.91 -59.70 35.80
C ASN A 280 41.39 -61.00 35.12
N HIS A 281 42.07 -60.88 33.97
CA HIS A 281 42.76 -61.99 33.30
C HIS A 281 44.27 -61.74 33.34
N GLY A 282 44.92 -62.18 34.42
CA GLY A 282 46.29 -62.74 34.45
C GLY A 282 47.50 -61.96 33.92
N TYR A 283 47.36 -60.76 33.35
CA TYR A 283 48.46 -59.97 32.81
C TYR A 283 48.46 -58.57 33.42
N VAL A 284 49.55 -58.24 34.14
CA VAL A 284 49.79 -56.88 34.65
C VAL A 284 50.51 -56.10 33.56
N THR A 285 49.76 -55.42 32.69
CA THR A 285 50.32 -54.38 31.83
C THR A 285 50.55 -53.15 32.68
N ALA A 286 51.78 -52.62 32.72
CA ALA A 286 52.05 -51.36 33.41
C ALA A 286 51.16 -50.26 32.82
N LYS A 287 50.18 -49.79 33.60
CA LYS A 287 49.35 -48.64 33.24
C LYS A 287 50.30 -47.44 33.17
N LYS A 288 50.58 -46.93 31.97
CA LYS A 288 51.34 -45.68 31.83
C LYS A 288 50.59 -44.60 32.60
N ASP A 289 51.35 -43.76 33.29
CA ASP A 289 50.77 -42.68 34.10
C ASP A 289 49.85 -41.83 33.19
N PRO A 290 48.58 -41.58 33.56
CA PRO A 290 47.65 -40.78 32.75
C PRO A 290 48.23 -39.42 32.34
N SER A 291 49.15 -38.88 33.15
CA SER A 291 49.86 -37.65 32.85
C SER A 291 50.85 -37.77 31.68
N GLU A 292 51.37 -38.96 31.38
CA GLU A 292 52.24 -39.22 30.23
C GLU A 292 51.45 -39.42 28.93
N GLU A 293 50.22 -39.94 28.99
CA GLU A 293 49.35 -40.09 27.80
C GLU A 293 48.75 -38.75 27.35
N ALA A 294 48.43 -37.85 28.29
CA ALA A 294 47.92 -36.52 27.99
C ALA A 294 49.00 -35.54 27.47
N GLN A 295 50.27 -35.96 27.47
CA GLN A 295 51.40 -35.16 27.03
C GLN A 295 51.87 -35.61 25.64
N HIS A 296 51.63 -34.78 24.64
CA HIS A 296 52.27 -34.94 23.34
C HIS A 296 53.64 -34.23 23.34
N THR A 297 54.70 -34.96 23.01
CA THR A 297 56.02 -34.36 22.81
C THR A 297 56.21 -34.01 21.33
N ASN A 298 56.13 -32.71 21.03
CA ASN A 298 56.43 -32.16 19.72
C ASN A 298 57.93 -32.33 19.41
N LYS A 299 58.26 -33.04 18.33
CA LYS A 299 59.66 -33.20 17.85
C LYS A 299 60.11 -31.97 17.07
N ILE A 300 60.48 -30.91 17.79
CA ILE A 300 61.00 -29.67 17.21
C ILE A 300 62.45 -29.90 16.77
N THR A 301 62.63 -30.28 15.49
CA THR A 301 63.95 -30.49 14.87
C THR A 301 64.49 -29.21 14.23
N GLU A 302 65.79 -29.16 13.95
CA GLU A 302 66.43 -28.03 13.25
C GLU A 302 65.80 -27.79 11.86
N LYS A 303 65.45 -28.88 11.15
CA LYS A 303 64.69 -28.83 9.89
C LYS A 303 63.32 -28.16 10.02
N TYR A 304 62.64 -28.34 11.15
CA TYR A 304 61.36 -27.68 11.43
C TYR A 304 61.54 -26.18 11.69
N VAL A 305 62.57 -25.81 12.46
CA VAL A 305 62.91 -24.40 12.68
C VAL A 305 63.23 -23.70 11.35
N ASP A 306 63.98 -24.35 10.46
CA ASP A 306 64.28 -23.80 9.14
C ASP A 306 63.07 -23.73 8.20
N TYR A 307 62.09 -24.62 8.36
CA TYR A 307 60.80 -24.52 7.68
C TYR A 307 60.03 -23.27 8.13
N ILE A 308 59.94 -23.02 9.45
CA ILE A 308 59.24 -21.85 9.98
C ILE A 308 59.92 -20.54 9.52
N LYS A 309 61.26 -20.50 9.46
CA LYS A 309 62.01 -19.34 8.93
C LYS A 309 61.71 -19.02 7.46
N LYS A 310 61.26 -20.00 6.67
CA LYS A 310 60.92 -19.83 5.24
C LYS A 310 59.47 -19.42 5.01
N ILE A 311 58.64 -19.33 6.05
CA ILE A 311 57.26 -18.87 5.93
C ILE A 311 57.25 -17.42 5.46
N ASN A 312 56.37 -17.12 4.49
CA ASN A 312 56.27 -15.78 3.92
C ASN A 312 55.92 -14.76 5.04
N PRO A 313 56.68 -13.65 5.16
CA PRO A 313 56.48 -12.65 6.20
C PRO A 313 55.08 -12.01 6.20
N ASN A 314 54.32 -12.10 5.10
CA ASN A 314 52.93 -11.65 5.05
C ASN A 314 51.97 -12.47 5.93
N TYR A 315 52.36 -13.68 6.35
CA TYR A 315 51.54 -14.58 7.18
C TYR A 315 52.06 -14.71 8.62
N ALA A 316 53.26 -14.22 8.91
CA ALA A 316 53.87 -14.31 10.24
C ALA A 316 54.74 -13.07 10.52
N ASN A 317 54.29 -12.22 11.46
CA ASN A 317 54.96 -10.95 11.75
C ASN A 317 56.20 -11.08 12.65
N ASN A 318 56.18 -11.93 13.68
CA ASN A 318 57.27 -12.07 14.64
C ASN A 318 57.40 -13.53 15.10
N VAL A 319 58.44 -14.23 14.65
CA VAL A 319 58.76 -15.58 15.12
C VAL A 319 59.96 -15.51 16.06
N SER A 320 59.77 -15.85 17.33
CA SER A 320 60.83 -15.95 18.33
C SER A 320 61.02 -17.41 18.76
N TYR A 321 62.27 -17.78 19.09
CA TYR A 321 62.63 -19.11 19.54
C TYR A 321 63.34 -19.00 20.89
N GLN A 322 62.91 -19.79 21.87
CA GLN A 322 63.59 -19.90 23.16
C GLN A 322 64.14 -21.32 23.31
N ARG A 323 65.46 -21.44 23.48
CA ARG A 323 66.13 -22.72 23.74
C ARG A 323 66.54 -22.76 25.21
N ALA A 324 65.82 -23.53 26.02
CA ALA A 324 66.24 -23.82 27.38
C ALA A 324 67.28 -24.95 27.36
N VAL A 325 68.44 -24.72 27.96
CA VAL A 325 69.48 -25.75 28.14
C VAL A 325 69.51 -26.11 29.61
N ASN A 326 69.07 -27.31 29.98
CA ASN A 326 69.19 -27.78 31.36
C ASN A 326 70.62 -28.31 31.55
N LEU A 327 71.43 -27.58 32.31
CA LEU A 327 72.72 -28.07 32.78
C LEU A 327 72.48 -29.12 33.86
N ASN A 328 72.76 -30.38 33.53
CA ASN A 328 72.83 -31.44 34.53
C ASN A 328 74.17 -31.36 35.25
N LEU A 329 74.22 -30.58 36.34
CA LEU A 329 75.39 -30.52 37.21
C LEU A 329 75.47 -31.81 38.04
N LEU A 330 76.60 -32.49 37.95
CA LEU A 330 76.93 -33.68 38.74
C LEU A 330 78.05 -33.30 39.69
N SER A 331 77.90 -33.58 40.99
CA SER A 331 78.94 -33.35 41.99
C SER A 331 79.40 -34.69 42.53
N LYS A 332 80.70 -34.80 42.81
CA LYS A 332 81.32 -35.98 43.37
C LYS A 332 81.59 -35.72 44.84
N VAL A 333 80.72 -36.24 45.72
CA VAL A 333 80.87 -36.15 47.16
C VAL A 333 81.18 -37.55 47.69
N ASN A 334 82.30 -37.71 48.40
CA ASN A 334 82.74 -38.98 49.00
C ASN A 334 82.73 -40.19 48.04
N GLY A 335 83.20 -39.98 46.81
CA GLY A 335 83.40 -41.07 45.83
C GLY A 335 82.15 -41.55 45.09
N LYS A 336 80.93 -41.10 45.47
CA LYS A 336 79.69 -41.34 44.71
C LYS A 336 79.31 -40.10 43.91
N VAL A 337 78.86 -40.31 42.66
CA VAL A 337 78.40 -39.25 41.77
C VAL A 337 76.93 -39.01 42.06
N GLU A 338 76.59 -37.83 42.55
CA GLU A 338 75.21 -37.44 42.83
C GLU A 338 74.82 -36.23 41.97
N ARG A 339 73.56 -36.22 41.52
CA ARG A 339 73.00 -35.10 40.75
C ARG A 339 72.81 -33.92 41.69
N VAL A 340 73.41 -32.78 41.36
CA VAL A 340 73.23 -31.55 42.14
C VAL A 340 71.82 -31.04 41.89
N GLN A 341 70.93 -31.25 42.85
CA GLN A 341 69.66 -30.54 42.90
C GLN A 341 69.92 -29.17 43.52
N ILE A 342 70.00 -28.13 42.69
CA ILE A 342 69.97 -26.74 43.16
C ILE A 342 68.53 -26.47 43.63
N PHE A 343 68.23 -26.76 44.89
CA PHE A 343 66.93 -26.43 45.46
C PHE A 343 66.81 -24.93 45.72
N LYS A 344 65.71 -24.38 45.18
CA LYS A 344 64.99 -23.15 45.55
C LYS A 344 65.54 -22.37 46.75
N CYS A 345 65.97 -21.14 46.48
CA CYS A 345 65.93 -20.09 47.50
C CYS A 345 64.46 -19.86 47.90
N ARG A 346 64.17 -19.98 49.19
CA ARG A 346 62.91 -19.59 49.82
C ARG A 346 63.03 -18.12 50.21
N SER A 347 62.33 -17.26 49.46
CA SER A 347 61.68 -15.97 49.81
C SER A 347 61.70 -15.07 48.59
#